data_AF-A0A1H6Q653-F1
#
_entry.id   AF-A0A1H6Q653-F1
#
_cell.length_a   1.000
_cell.length_b   1.000
_cell.length_c   1.000
_cell.angle_alpha   90.00
_cell.angle_beta   90.00
_cell.angle_gamma   90.00
#
_symmetry.space_group_name_H-M   'P 1'
#
loop_
_entity.id
_entity.type
_entity.pdbx_description
1 polymer ?
#
loop_
_entity_poly.entity_id
_entity_poly.type
_entity_poly.pdbx_seq_one_letter_code
_entity_poly.pdbx_strand_id
1 'polypeptide(L)'
;MMQRDTLVAIGGKYWRDNQESLYFEGLHQLEKLNFQVVYDSAGSVNEAILNGEVIPKQEARRLLSELSRAYIWYHFENDEFTYEGLDEAIAQQIIKRLRQQAAAMEDVLKKFNFWLEKRLQILTEGSKKKGASPKELADIERMQNRMLALAKEKNVKWLMEFSKENPKVRREKMMQALYQEAKRTL
;
A
#
# COMPACT_ATOMS: atom_id res chain seq x y z
N MET A 1 -4.06 -14.13 -7.38
CA MET A 1 -4.41 -12.82 -7.96
C MET A 1 -4.27 -11.74 -6.90
N MET A 2 -3.26 -10.88 -7.05
CA MET A 2 -3.06 -9.73 -6.17
C MET A 2 -4.09 -8.65 -6.47
N GLN A 3 -4.58 -8.01 -5.40
CA GLN A 3 -5.55 -6.92 -5.55
C GLN A 3 -4.87 -5.64 -6.02
N ARG A 4 -5.55 -4.93 -6.92
CA ARG A 4 -5.12 -3.64 -7.47
C ARG A 4 -4.72 -2.64 -6.38
N ASP A 5 -5.60 -2.45 -5.40
CA ASP A 5 -5.38 -1.51 -4.30
C ASP A 5 -4.12 -1.86 -3.51
N THR A 6 -3.90 -3.14 -3.23
CA THR A 6 -2.70 -3.63 -2.57
C THR A 6 -1.42 -3.25 -3.31
N LEU A 7 -1.40 -3.42 -4.63
CA LEU A 7 -0.23 -3.11 -5.46
C LEU A 7 0.04 -1.60 -5.56
N VAL A 8 -1.01 -0.78 -5.63
CA VAL A 8 -0.90 0.68 -5.53
C VAL A 8 -0.32 1.10 -4.18
N ALA A 9 -0.71 0.43 -3.10
CA ALA A 9 -0.23 0.73 -1.75
C ALA A 9 1.27 0.56 -1.57
N ILE A 10 1.86 -0.38 -2.32
CA ILE A 10 3.29 -0.67 -2.28
C ILE A 10 4.07 0.06 -3.38
N GLY A 11 3.47 1.05 -4.04
CA GLY A 11 4.14 1.96 -4.98
C GLY A 11 3.81 1.74 -6.45
N GLY A 12 2.87 0.85 -6.78
CA GLY A 12 2.44 0.62 -8.17
C GLY A 12 1.69 1.83 -8.74
N LYS A 13 1.97 2.15 -10.00
CA LYS A 13 1.33 3.22 -10.77
C LYS A 13 0.48 2.63 -11.89
N TYR A 14 -0.70 3.21 -12.12
CA TYR A 14 -1.60 2.76 -13.19
C TYR A 14 -1.02 3.02 -14.56
N TRP A 15 -1.05 1.98 -15.38
CA TRP A 15 -0.85 2.07 -16.80
C TRP A 15 -2.06 1.47 -17.52
N ARG A 16 -2.59 2.23 -18.47
CA ARG A 16 -3.74 1.81 -19.28
C ARG A 16 -3.40 2.10 -20.73
N ASP A 17 -2.74 1.13 -21.35
CA ASP A 17 -2.52 1.10 -22.80
C ASP A 17 -2.84 -0.32 -23.28
N ASN A 18 -4.03 -0.49 -23.88
CA ASN A 18 -4.66 -1.74 -24.34
C ASN A 18 -4.92 -2.83 -23.27
N GLN A 19 -4.15 -2.89 -22.19
CA GLN A 19 -4.32 -3.80 -21.07
C GLN A 19 -4.23 -3.04 -19.75
N GLU A 20 -4.98 -3.50 -18.75
CA GLU A 20 -4.87 -2.96 -17.40
C GLU A 20 -3.64 -3.56 -16.71
N SER A 21 -2.69 -2.69 -16.37
CA SER A 21 -1.47 -3.08 -15.66
C SER A 21 -1.09 -2.04 -14.62
N LEU A 22 -0.23 -2.45 -13.68
CA LEU A 22 0.49 -1.54 -12.80
C LEU A 22 1.96 -1.63 -13.13
N TYR A 23 2.66 -0.50 -13.10
CA TYR A 23 4.11 -0.47 -13.22
C TYR A 23 4.76 0.09 -11.97
N PHE A 24 5.98 -0.36 -11.72
CA PHE A 24 6.86 0.08 -10.66
C PHE A 24 8.09 0.69 -11.32
N GLU A 25 8.37 1.95 -11.00
CA GLU A 25 9.55 2.68 -11.46
C GLU A 25 10.32 3.22 -10.25
N GLY A 26 11.52 3.76 -10.48
CA GLY A 26 12.34 4.31 -9.40
C GLY A 26 12.66 3.24 -8.36
N LEU A 27 12.96 2.01 -8.81
CA LEU A 27 13.05 0.82 -7.96
C LEU A 27 14.07 0.99 -6.82
N HIS A 28 15.12 1.80 -7.04
CA HIS A 28 16.09 2.17 -6.00
C HIS A 28 15.49 2.86 -4.77
N GLN A 29 14.31 3.49 -4.89
CA GLN A 29 13.60 4.16 -3.79
C GLN A 29 12.67 3.22 -3.03
N LEU A 30 12.48 1.99 -3.52
CA LEU A 30 11.75 0.98 -2.77
C LEU A 30 12.61 0.64 -1.55
N GLU A 31 12.30 1.28 -0.42
CA GLU A 31 12.97 1.15 0.89
C GLU A 31 13.26 -0.31 1.29
N LYS A 32 12.51 -1.23 0.70
CA LYS A 32 12.49 -2.66 0.99
C LYS A 32 13.14 -3.52 -0.07
N LEU A 33 14.01 -2.99 -0.94
CA LEU A 33 14.93 -3.81 -1.75
C LEU A 33 16.17 -4.30 -0.99
N ASN A 34 16.33 -3.91 0.29
CA ASN A 34 17.58 -4.05 1.05
C ASN A 34 18.78 -3.51 0.25
N PHE A 35 18.53 -2.52 -0.60
CA PHE A 35 19.56 -1.78 -1.28
C PHE A 35 19.64 -0.42 -0.61
N GLN A 36 20.69 -0.24 0.19
CA GLN A 36 20.93 0.99 0.92
C GLN A 36 22.19 1.62 0.34
N VAL A 37 22.13 2.93 0.09
CA VAL A 37 23.26 3.68 -0.43
C VAL A 37 23.50 4.85 0.50
N VAL A 38 24.69 4.91 1.06
CA VAL A 38 25.18 6.05 1.84
C VAL A 38 25.95 6.94 0.90
N TYR A 39 25.54 8.21 0.82
CA TYR A 39 26.22 9.22 0.03
C TYR A 39 27.13 10.06 0.92
N ASP A 40 28.27 10.50 0.39
CA ASP A 40 29.12 11.49 1.06
C ASP A 40 28.57 12.93 0.89
N SER A 41 29.23 13.91 1.49
CA SER A 41 28.85 15.33 1.40
C SER A 41 28.92 15.90 -0.02
N ALA A 42 29.61 15.22 -0.95
CA ALA A 42 29.70 15.60 -2.35
C ALA A 42 28.63 14.89 -3.22
N GLY A 43 27.75 14.07 -2.63
CA GLY A 43 26.73 13.31 -3.34
C GLY A 43 27.25 12.06 -4.04
N SER A 44 28.49 11.63 -3.76
CA SER A 44 29.06 10.40 -4.30
C SER A 44 28.74 9.19 -3.41
N VAL A 45 28.63 8.02 -4.02
CA VAL A 45 28.43 6.75 -3.28
C VAL A 45 29.62 6.50 -2.35
N ASN A 46 29.39 6.62 -1.05
CA ASN A 46 30.36 6.33 -0.01
C ASN A 46 30.35 4.84 0.35
N GLU A 47 29.16 4.26 0.51
CA GLU A 47 28.95 2.85 0.86
C GLU A 47 27.63 2.38 0.26
N ALA A 48 27.56 1.11 -0.12
CA ALA A 48 26.32 0.50 -0.56
C ALA A 48 26.18 -0.90 0.03
N ILE A 49 24.98 -1.21 0.49
CA ILE A 49 24.63 -2.48 1.10
C ILE A 49 23.53 -3.10 0.25
N LEU A 50 23.73 -4.33 -0.23
CA LEU A 50 22.73 -5.12 -0.91
C LEU A 50 22.49 -6.40 -0.09
N ASN A 51 21.24 -6.66 0.29
CA ASN A 51 20.87 -7.83 1.09
C ASN A 51 21.64 -7.97 2.43
N GLY A 52 22.13 -6.86 2.99
CA GLY A 52 22.89 -6.85 4.25
C GLY A 52 24.41 -6.98 4.05
N GLU A 53 24.88 -7.12 2.81
CA GLU A 53 26.30 -7.21 2.48
C GLU A 53 26.78 -5.92 1.81
N VAL A 54 27.98 -5.46 2.18
CA VAL A 54 28.62 -4.31 1.53
C VAL A 54 29.06 -4.72 0.13
N ILE A 55 28.63 -3.95 -0.87
CA ILE A 55 29.02 -4.17 -2.27
C ILE A 55 30.02 -3.12 -2.76
N PRO A 56 30.85 -3.43 -3.77
CA PRO A 56 31.77 -2.47 -4.38
C PRO A 56 31.07 -1.22 -4.92
N LYS A 57 31.70 -0.04 -4.78
CA LYS A 57 31.16 1.25 -5.25
C LYS A 57 30.79 1.24 -6.74
N GLN A 58 31.60 0.59 -7.58
CA GLN A 58 31.33 0.50 -9.01
C GLN A 58 30.06 -0.31 -9.29
N GLU A 59 29.89 -1.43 -8.59
CA GLU A 59 28.69 -2.25 -8.69
C GLU A 59 27.46 -1.50 -8.19
N ALA A 60 27.56 -0.78 -7.07
CA ALA A 60 26.49 0.07 -6.56
C ALA A 60 26.04 1.14 -7.56
N ARG A 61 26.99 1.82 -8.22
CA ARG A 61 26.69 2.82 -9.27
C ARG A 61 26.00 2.18 -10.47
N ARG A 62 26.46 1.00 -10.90
CA ARG A 62 25.82 0.23 -11.98
C ARG A 62 24.38 -0.12 -11.61
N LEU A 63 24.17 -0.71 -10.43
CA LEU A 63 22.86 -1.08 -9.92
C LEU A 63 21.93 0.12 -9.77
N LEU A 64 22.40 1.26 -9.25
CA LEU A 64 21.62 2.50 -9.20
C LEU A 64 21.17 2.96 -10.59
N SER A 65 22.07 2.90 -11.57
CA SER A 65 21.75 3.25 -12.95
C SER A 65 20.73 2.30 -13.57
N GLU A 66 20.81 1.01 -13.29
CA GLU A 66 19.85 0.01 -13.77
C GLU A 66 18.48 0.22 -13.10
N LEU A 67 18.45 0.26 -11.77
CA LEU A 67 17.23 0.43 -10.97
C LEU A 67 16.51 1.77 -11.18
N SER A 68 17.20 2.81 -11.66
CA SER A 68 16.59 4.12 -11.96
C SER A 68 15.91 4.17 -13.33
N ARG A 69 16.29 3.28 -14.25
CA ARG A 69 15.73 3.22 -15.62
C ARG A 69 14.84 2.00 -15.84
N ALA A 70 14.88 1.06 -14.90
CA ALA A 70 14.12 -0.16 -14.93
C ALA A 70 12.64 0.02 -14.61
N TYR A 71 11.84 -0.83 -15.22
CA TYR A 71 10.42 -0.95 -14.95
C TYR A 71 10.07 -2.41 -14.65
N ILE A 72 9.13 -2.58 -13.73
CA ILE A 72 8.47 -3.86 -13.48
C ILE A 72 6.98 -3.63 -13.67
N TRP A 73 6.33 -4.44 -14.50
CA TRP A 73 4.89 -4.40 -14.69
C TRP A 73 4.24 -5.60 -14.03
N TYR A 74 3.02 -5.41 -13.55
CA TYR A 74 2.11 -6.46 -13.15
C TYR A 74 0.86 -6.38 -14.02
N HIS A 75 0.56 -7.49 -14.69
CA HIS A 75 -0.57 -7.63 -15.61
C HIS A 75 -1.71 -8.35 -14.89
N PHE A 76 -2.87 -7.70 -14.78
CA PHE A 76 -3.99 -8.26 -14.03
C PHE A 76 -4.66 -9.44 -14.74
N GLU A 77 -4.58 -9.48 -16.07
CA GLU A 77 -5.24 -10.49 -16.90
C GLU A 77 -4.71 -11.91 -16.63
N ASN A 78 -3.40 -12.03 -16.43
CA ASN A 78 -2.70 -13.31 -16.25
C ASN A 78 -1.98 -13.47 -14.89
N ASP A 79 -2.04 -12.47 -13.99
CA ASP A 79 -1.37 -12.50 -12.66
C ASP A 79 0.17 -12.62 -12.78
N GLU A 80 0.74 -12.05 -13.85
CA GLU A 80 2.17 -12.14 -14.17
C GLU A 80 2.90 -10.81 -13.99
N PHE A 81 4.18 -10.92 -13.63
CA PHE A 81 5.10 -9.79 -13.65
C PHE A 81 5.99 -9.87 -14.87
N THR A 82 6.21 -8.73 -15.53
CA THR A 82 7.24 -8.56 -16.57
C THR A 82 8.19 -7.45 -16.15
N TYR A 83 9.36 -7.37 -16.79
CA TYR A 83 10.38 -6.37 -16.46
C TYR A 83 11.16 -5.92 -17.70
N GLU A 84 11.72 -4.72 -17.63
CA GLU A 84 12.57 -4.11 -18.66
C GLU A 84 13.71 -3.35 -17.99
N GLY A 85 14.89 -3.38 -18.61
CA GLY A 85 16.05 -2.66 -18.11
C GLY A 85 16.71 -3.27 -16.87
N LEU A 86 16.44 -4.55 -16.56
CA LEU A 86 17.04 -5.29 -15.45
C LEU A 86 17.62 -6.62 -15.92
N ASP A 87 18.70 -7.03 -15.25
CA ASP A 87 19.13 -8.41 -15.21
C ASP A 87 18.02 -9.30 -14.61
N GLU A 88 17.84 -10.49 -15.17
CA GLU A 88 16.79 -11.43 -14.76
C GLU A 88 16.88 -11.79 -13.27
N ALA A 89 18.08 -12.07 -12.75
CA ALA A 89 18.24 -12.46 -11.36
C ALA A 89 17.85 -11.32 -10.40
N ILE A 90 18.19 -10.08 -10.76
CA ILE A 90 17.77 -8.89 -10.03
C ILE A 90 16.26 -8.71 -10.12
N ALA A 91 15.69 -8.79 -11.33
CA ALA A 91 14.25 -8.63 -11.55
C ALA A 91 13.44 -9.64 -10.72
N GLN A 92 13.83 -10.92 -10.72
CA GLN A 92 13.17 -11.96 -9.94
C GLN A 92 13.23 -11.70 -8.43
N GLN A 93 14.36 -11.18 -7.93
CA GLN A 93 14.46 -10.78 -6.52
C GLN A 93 13.50 -9.63 -6.18
N ILE A 94 13.38 -8.63 -7.05
CA ILE A 94 12.44 -7.51 -6.85
C ILE A 94 11.01 -8.00 -6.92
N ILE A 95 10.64 -8.79 -7.93
CA ILE A 95 9.30 -9.38 -8.08
C ILE A 95 8.92 -10.20 -6.85
N LYS A 96 9.83 -11.04 -6.34
CA LYS A 96 9.60 -11.81 -5.11
C LYS A 96 9.29 -10.88 -3.93
N ARG A 97 10.04 -9.78 -3.77
CA ARG A 97 9.80 -8.79 -2.71
C ARG A 97 8.48 -8.06 -2.89
N LEU A 98 8.12 -7.68 -4.11
CA LEU A 98 6.82 -7.05 -4.41
C LEU A 98 5.67 -7.99 -4.04
N ARG A 99 5.76 -9.29 -4.40
CA ARG A 99 4.76 -10.30 -4.00
C ARG A 99 4.65 -10.43 -2.48
N GLN A 100 5.78 -10.48 -1.76
CA GLN A 100 5.77 -10.55 -0.29
C GLN A 100 5.14 -9.30 0.34
N GLN A 101 5.43 -8.12 -0.19
CA GLN A 101 4.84 -6.87 0.28
C GLN A 101 3.35 -6.79 0.00
N ALA A 102 2.92 -7.24 -1.19
CA ALA A 102 1.52 -7.32 -1.54
C ALA A 102 0.78 -8.25 -0.56
N ALA A 103 1.31 -9.44 -0.29
CA ALA A 103 0.73 -10.37 0.68
C ALA A 103 0.64 -9.78 2.10
N ALA A 104 1.71 -9.11 2.57
CA ALA A 104 1.70 -8.44 3.87
C ALA A 104 0.69 -7.30 3.94
N MET A 105 0.56 -6.52 2.87
CA MET A 105 -0.41 -5.44 2.77
C MET A 105 -1.86 -5.97 2.73
N GLU A 106 -2.11 -7.08 2.03
CA GLU A 106 -3.42 -7.74 2.06
C GLU A 106 -3.82 -8.18 3.48
N ASP A 107 -2.88 -8.71 4.26
CA ASP A 107 -3.14 -9.07 5.65
C ASP A 107 -3.46 -7.83 6.52
N VAL A 108 -2.73 -6.73 6.32
CA VAL A 108 -3.01 -5.45 6.99
C VAL A 108 -4.43 -4.95 6.63
N LEU A 109 -4.79 -4.98 5.34
CA LEU A 109 -6.11 -4.57 4.85
C LEU A 109 -7.23 -5.44 5.44
N LYS A 110 -7.04 -6.76 5.48
CA LYS A 110 -7.99 -7.71 6.08
C LYS A 110 -8.20 -7.42 7.57
N LYS A 111 -7.11 -7.25 8.33
CA LYS A 111 -7.16 -6.92 9.76
C LYS A 111 -7.86 -5.57 10.02
N PHE A 112 -7.60 -4.58 9.16
CA PHE A 112 -8.24 -3.28 9.26
C PHE A 112 -9.75 -3.37 9.01
N ASN A 113 -10.17 -4.03 7.92
CA ASN A 113 -11.58 -4.20 7.59
C ASN A 113 -12.34 -4.95 8.69
N PHE A 114 -11.76 -6.04 9.21
CA PHE A 114 -12.36 -6.77 10.33
C PHE A 114 -12.53 -5.88 11.57
N TRP A 115 -11.51 -5.09 11.92
CA TRP A 115 -11.59 -4.17 13.05
C TRP A 115 -12.67 -3.10 12.84
N LEU A 116 -12.77 -2.55 11.63
CA LEU A 116 -13.75 -1.53 11.25
C LEU A 116 -15.18 -2.10 11.39
N GLU A 117 -15.44 -3.27 10.83
CA GLU A 117 -16.73 -3.96 10.94
C GLU A 117 -17.13 -4.18 12.40
N LYS A 118 -16.21 -4.69 13.23
CA LYS A 118 -16.46 -4.87 14.67
C LYS A 118 -16.73 -3.56 15.39
N ARG A 119 -16.00 -2.50 15.04
CA ARG A 119 -16.22 -1.19 15.66
C ARG A 119 -17.59 -0.62 15.30
N LEU A 120 -18.01 -0.73 14.04
CA LEU A 120 -19.32 -0.28 13.58
C LEU A 120 -20.45 -1.09 14.23
N GLN A 121 -20.30 -2.41 14.34
CA GLN A 121 -21.24 -3.28 15.05
C GLN A 121 -21.44 -2.84 16.51
N ILE A 122 -20.35 -2.56 17.25
CA ILE A 122 -20.42 -2.08 18.64
C ILE A 122 -21.16 -0.75 18.73
N LEU A 123 -20.96 0.16 17.77
CA LEU A 123 -21.68 1.44 17.74
C LEU A 123 -23.18 1.23 17.53
N THR A 124 -23.57 0.31 16.64
CA THR A 124 -24.98 -0.01 16.38
C THR A 124 -25.66 -0.63 17.60
N GLU A 125 -25.01 -1.61 18.23
CA GLU A 125 -25.51 -2.25 19.45
C GLU A 125 -25.62 -1.25 20.61
N GLY A 126 -24.64 -0.34 20.73
CA GLY A 126 -24.67 0.75 21.70
C GLY A 126 -25.84 1.69 21.49
N SER A 127 -26.14 2.08 20.24
CA SER A 127 -27.29 2.92 19.91
C SER A 127 -28.62 2.21 20.18
N LYS A 128 -28.74 0.92 19.85
CA LYS A 128 -29.93 0.10 20.20
C LYS A 128 -30.18 0.08 21.71
N LYS A 129 -29.13 -0.14 22.51
CA LYS A 129 -29.22 -0.13 23.99
C LYS A 129 -29.64 1.23 24.56
N LYS A 130 -29.36 2.33 23.85
CA LYS A 130 -29.78 3.69 24.22
C LYS A 130 -31.20 4.04 23.77
N GLY A 131 -31.94 3.11 23.17
CA GLY A 131 -33.32 3.34 22.73
C GLY A 131 -33.43 4.15 21.44
N ALA A 132 -32.42 4.08 20.55
CA ALA A 132 -32.50 4.72 19.24
C ALA A 132 -33.73 4.22 18.47
N SER A 133 -34.44 5.16 17.83
CA SER A 133 -35.61 4.90 17.00
C SER A 133 -35.26 4.09 15.75
N PRO A 134 -36.23 3.43 15.10
CA PRO A 134 -36.00 2.70 13.86
C PRO A 134 -35.36 3.55 12.75
N LYS A 135 -35.74 4.83 12.66
CA LYS A 135 -35.18 5.77 11.69
C LYS A 135 -33.71 6.06 11.98
N GLU A 136 -33.35 6.32 13.23
CA GLU A 136 -31.95 6.56 13.63
C GLU A 136 -31.09 5.33 13.38
N LEU A 137 -31.61 4.12 13.63
CA LEU A 137 -30.90 2.88 13.33
C LEU A 137 -30.64 2.71 11.82
N ALA A 138 -31.63 3.03 10.97
CA ALA A 138 -31.46 3.00 9.52
C ALA A 138 -30.45 4.05 9.02
N ASP A 139 -30.42 5.25 9.63
CA ASP A 139 -29.44 6.29 9.31
C ASP A 139 -28.02 5.86 9.71
N ILE A 140 -27.87 5.24 10.90
CA ILE A 140 -26.61 4.66 11.34
C ILE A 140 -26.14 3.57 10.37
N GLU A 141 -27.02 2.65 9.97
CA GLU A 141 -26.68 1.57 9.05
C GLU A 141 -26.24 2.11 7.68
N ARG A 142 -26.94 3.11 7.14
CA ARG A 142 -26.52 3.79 5.88
C ARG A 142 -25.14 4.43 6.02
N MET A 143 -24.90 5.14 7.11
CA MET A 143 -23.59 5.74 7.41
C MET A 143 -22.49 4.68 7.48
N GLN A 144 -22.75 3.56 8.15
CA GLN A 144 -21.79 2.47 8.31
C GLN A 144 -21.48 1.79 6.98
N ASN A 145 -22.50 1.48 6.18
CA ASN A 145 -22.32 0.91 4.85
C ASN A 145 -21.50 1.85 3.96
N ARG A 146 -21.74 3.17 4.05
CA ARG A 146 -20.94 4.15 3.33
C ARG A 146 -19.49 4.21 3.82
N MET A 147 -19.25 4.17 5.13
CA MET A 147 -17.90 4.10 5.69
C MET A 147 -17.18 2.83 5.23
N LEU A 148 -17.84 1.67 5.21
CA LEU A 148 -17.23 0.42 4.72
C LEU A 148 -16.88 0.50 3.22
N ALA A 149 -17.75 1.12 2.40
CA ALA A 149 -17.46 1.34 0.99
C ALA A 149 -16.25 2.28 0.80
N LEU A 150 -16.24 3.42 1.50
CA LEU A 150 -15.14 4.38 1.47
C LEU A 150 -13.83 3.78 2.00
N ALA A 151 -13.90 2.92 3.01
CA ALA A 151 -12.74 2.18 3.48
C ALA A 151 -12.19 1.33 2.34
N LYS A 152 -13.01 0.50 1.68
CA LYS A 152 -12.55 -0.31 0.53
C LYS A 152 -11.93 0.55 -0.58
N GLU A 153 -12.55 1.67 -0.93
CA GLU A 153 -12.08 2.57 -1.99
C GLU A 153 -10.79 3.33 -1.63
N LYS A 154 -10.65 3.78 -0.38
CA LYS A 154 -9.59 4.72 0.06
C LYS A 154 -8.55 4.09 0.98
N ASN A 155 -8.72 2.81 1.35
CA ASN A 155 -7.96 2.11 2.39
C ASN A 155 -6.45 2.31 2.23
N VAL A 156 -5.98 2.16 1.00
CA VAL A 156 -4.57 2.30 0.64
C VAL A 156 -4.03 3.69 0.94
N LYS A 157 -4.73 4.72 0.45
CA LYS A 157 -4.31 6.11 0.60
C LYS A 157 -4.25 6.50 2.08
N TRP A 158 -5.26 6.15 2.85
CA TRP A 158 -5.30 6.48 4.27
C TRP A 158 -4.33 5.64 5.11
N LEU A 159 -4.16 4.35 4.82
CA LEU A 159 -3.13 3.54 5.50
C LEU A 159 -1.72 4.11 5.29
N MET A 160 -1.44 4.64 4.10
CA MET A 160 -0.18 5.32 3.80
C MET A 160 -0.07 6.68 4.52
N GLU A 161 -1.13 7.49 4.50
CA GLU A 161 -1.19 8.81 5.15
C GLU A 161 -0.95 8.73 6.67
N PHE A 162 -1.51 7.71 7.34
CA PHE A 162 -1.37 7.52 8.79
C PHE A 162 -0.29 6.49 9.17
N SER A 163 0.52 6.01 8.22
CA SER A 163 1.49 4.93 8.43
C SER A 163 2.51 5.22 9.54
N LYS A 164 2.89 6.49 9.71
CA LYS A 164 3.86 6.98 10.70
C LYS A 164 3.30 7.09 12.12
N GLU A 165 1.98 6.97 12.29
CA GLU A 165 1.34 7.15 13.59
C GLU A 165 1.28 5.85 14.39
N ASN A 166 1.20 5.96 15.71
CA ASN A 166 0.91 4.82 16.57
C ASN A 166 -0.40 4.13 16.11
N PRO A 167 -0.48 2.78 16.10
CA PRO A 167 -1.64 2.05 15.60
C PRO A 167 -2.99 2.49 16.18
N LYS A 168 -3.03 2.89 17.46
CA LYS A 168 -4.27 3.36 18.09
C LYS A 168 -4.72 4.72 17.53
N VAL A 169 -3.80 5.68 17.47
CA VAL A 169 -4.05 7.04 16.95
C VAL A 169 -4.46 6.99 15.48
N ARG A 170 -3.73 6.21 14.68
CA ARG A 170 -4.04 5.96 13.27
C ARG A 170 -5.48 5.47 13.07
N ARG A 171 -5.90 4.46 13.84
CA ARG A 171 -7.26 3.92 13.77
C ARG A 171 -8.32 4.97 14.09
N GLU A 172 -8.09 5.81 15.09
CA GLU A 172 -9.02 6.87 15.48
C GLU A 172 -9.12 7.96 14.39
N LYS A 173 -7.99 8.41 13.84
CA LYS A 173 -7.99 9.40 12.73
C LYS A 173 -8.64 8.85 11.47
N MET A 174 -8.37 7.60 11.12
CA MET A 174 -9.03 6.93 9.97
C MET A 174 -10.54 6.87 10.16
N MET A 175 -11.03 6.52 11.36
CA MET A 175 -12.47 6.51 11.66
C MET A 175 -13.10 7.89 11.53
N GLN A 176 -12.41 8.94 12.01
CA GLN A 176 -12.89 10.31 11.88
C GLN A 176 -12.93 10.74 10.42
N ALA A 177 -11.88 10.46 9.63
CA ALA A 177 -11.83 10.76 8.20
C ALA A 177 -12.95 10.04 7.42
N LEU A 178 -13.15 8.75 7.70
CA LEU A 178 -14.23 7.92 7.16
C LEU A 178 -15.60 8.53 7.45
N TYR A 179 -15.84 8.92 8.70
CA TYR A 179 -17.11 9.48 9.12
C TYR A 179 -17.39 10.83 8.46
N GLN A 180 -16.40 11.74 8.43
CA GLN A 180 -16.57 13.04 7.78
C GLN A 180 -16.84 12.91 6.28
N GLU A 181 -16.17 11.97 5.62
CA GLU A 181 -16.38 11.72 4.19
C GLU A 181 -17.71 11.03 3.90
N ALA A 182 -18.10 10.05 4.72
CA ALA A 182 -19.40 9.40 4.60
C ALA A 182 -20.54 10.42 4.77
N LYS A 183 -20.41 11.32 5.76
CA LYS A 183 -21.36 12.42 5.97
C LYS A 183 -21.44 13.40 4.81
N ARG A 184 -20.34 13.64 4.07
CA ARG A 184 -20.33 14.52 2.89
C ARG A 184 -20.99 13.90 1.65
N THR A 185 -21.12 12.58 1.62
CA THR A 185 -21.53 11.82 0.43
C THR A 185 -22.89 11.14 0.58
N LEU A 186 -23.58 11.40 1.69
CA LEU A 186 -24.96 11.00 1.98
C LEU A 186 -25.84 12.24 1.98
#